data_AF-A0A3D1RRV7-F1
#
_entry.id   AF-A0A3D1RRV7-F1
#
_cell.length_a   1.000
_cell.length_b   1.000
_cell.length_c   1.000
_cell.angle_alpha   90.00
_cell.angle_beta   90.00
_cell.angle_gamma   90.00
#
_symmetry.space_group_name_H-M   'P 1'
#
loop_
_entity.id
_entity.type
_entity.pdbx_description
1 polymer ?
#
loop_
_entity_poly.entity_id
_entity_poly.type
_entity_poly.pdbx_seq_one_letter_code
_entity_poly.pdbx_strand_id
1 'polypeptide(L)'
;MTMMTAATPLVFAATGELICEKSGVLNLGVEGMMLIGAVFGFATAAVTGSASLGLLAAAVAGMLASLIFAVLTLTLLSNQVATGLALTIFGTGLSALVGFDYVGETIERIGTVHLPFLSDIPVIGRLVFGHDPLVYLGILVLLGSGWFLN
;
A
#
# COMPACT_ATOMS: atom_id res chain seq x y z
N MET A 1 3.54 18.31 0.76
CA MET A 1 3.24 16.93 1.19
C MET A 1 3.35 16.89 2.70
N THR A 2 2.33 16.46 3.43
CA THR A 2 2.43 16.31 4.90
C THR A 2 3.10 14.97 5.21
N MET A 3 3.85 14.89 6.31
CA MET A 3 4.52 13.64 6.74
C MET A 3 3.56 12.45 6.82
N MET A 4 2.29 12.70 7.17
CA MET A 4 1.26 11.67 7.24
C MET A 4 0.95 11.00 5.89
N THR A 5 0.91 11.78 4.81
CA THR A 5 0.58 11.23 3.48
C THR A 5 1.68 10.30 2.96
N ALA A 6 2.94 10.57 3.30
CA ALA A 6 4.06 9.68 2.99
C ALA A 6 4.12 8.46 3.93
N ALA A 7 3.71 8.60 5.19
CA ALA A 7 3.72 7.51 6.16
C ALA A 7 2.58 6.49 5.95
N THR A 8 1.47 6.90 5.33
CA THR A 8 0.25 6.07 5.23
C THR A 8 0.48 4.74 4.49
N PRO A 9 1.13 4.69 3.30
CA PRO A 9 1.44 3.42 2.64
C PRO A 9 2.35 2.52 3.47
N LEU A 10 3.29 3.11 4.22
CA LEU A 10 4.19 2.36 5.11
C LEU A 10 3.45 1.70 6.26
N VAL A 11 2.39 2.32 6.80
CA VAL A 11 1.54 1.70 7.84
C VAL A 11 0.87 0.43 7.31
N PHE A 12 0.36 0.45 6.08
CA PHE A 12 -0.23 -0.75 5.46
C PHE A 12 0.82 -1.84 5.25
N ALA A 13 1.99 -1.48 4.71
CA ALA A 13 3.09 -2.42 4.49
C ALA A 13 3.57 -3.05 5.80
N ALA A 14 3.87 -2.23 6.81
CA ALA A 14 4.32 -2.70 8.13
C ALA A 14 3.29 -3.57 8.85
N THR A 15 1.99 -3.25 8.73
CA THR A 15 0.94 -4.11 9.31
C THR A 15 0.87 -5.46 8.60
N GLY A 16 1.00 -5.48 7.26
CA GLY A 16 1.08 -6.72 6.50
C GLY A 16 2.31 -7.57 6.85
N GLU A 17 3.47 -6.93 7.02
CA GLU A 17 4.70 -7.59 7.47
C GLU A 17 4.56 -8.16 8.88
N LEU A 18 3.96 -7.42 9.82
CA LEU A 18 3.67 -7.91 11.17
C LEU A 18 2.86 -9.21 11.14
N ILE A 19 1.82 -9.28 10.29
CA ILE A 19 1.00 -10.48 10.11
C ILE A 19 1.85 -11.63 9.53
N CYS A 20 2.69 -11.36 8.53
CA CYS A 20 3.57 -12.36 7.92
C CYS A 20 4.55 -12.92 8.95
N GLU A 21 5.24 -12.06 9.71
CA GLU A 21 6.21 -12.48 10.71
C GLU A 21 5.57 -13.31 11.82
N LYS A 22 4.37 -12.93 12.26
CA LYS A 22 3.58 -13.72 13.23
C LYS A 22 3.23 -15.11 12.71
N SER A 23 3.07 -15.28 11.40
CA SER A 23 2.85 -16.59 10.76
C SER A 23 4.14 -17.40 10.53
N GLY A 24 5.31 -16.86 10.89
CA GLY A 24 6.60 -17.50 10.69
C GLY A 24 7.19 -17.31 9.28
N VAL A 25 6.69 -16.33 8.52
CA VAL A 25 7.15 -16.02 7.16
C VAL A 25 7.78 -14.63 7.16
N LEU A 26 9.06 -14.56 6.76
CA LEU A 26 9.80 -13.32 6.66
C LEU A 26 9.76 -12.83 5.20
N ASN A 27 9.05 -11.72 4.95
CA ASN A 27 8.82 -11.20 3.61
C ASN A 27 9.64 -9.92 3.35
N LEU A 28 10.85 -10.07 2.83
CA LEU A 28 11.69 -8.94 2.38
C LEU A 28 11.30 -8.40 0.99
N GLY A 29 10.25 -8.95 0.39
CA GLY A 29 9.74 -8.56 -0.93
C GLY A 29 8.72 -7.43 -0.88
N VAL A 30 8.39 -6.89 0.29
CA VAL A 30 7.29 -5.92 0.46
C VAL A 30 7.49 -4.66 -0.38
N GLU A 31 8.73 -4.19 -0.52
CA GLU A 31 9.05 -2.98 -1.28
C GLU A 31 8.71 -3.17 -2.77
N GLY A 32 9.06 -4.34 -3.33
CA GLY A 32 8.64 -4.70 -4.69
C GLY A 32 7.13 -4.79 -4.85
N MET A 33 6.44 -5.41 -3.89
CA MET A 33 4.98 -5.50 -3.90
C MET A 33 4.32 -4.12 -3.84
N MET A 34 4.87 -3.19 -3.06
CA MET A 34 4.42 -1.80 -3.00
C MET A 34 4.60 -1.09 -4.33
N LEU A 35 5.76 -1.23 -4.98
CA LEU A 35 6.03 -0.62 -6.30
C LEU A 35 5.10 -1.16 -7.39
N ILE A 36 4.84 -2.47 -7.39
CA ILE A 36 3.89 -3.11 -8.29
C ILE A 36 2.48 -2.55 -8.03
N GLY A 37 2.02 -2.52 -6.78
CA GLY A 37 0.74 -1.91 -6.42
C GLY A 37 0.63 -0.46 -6.88
N ALA A 38 1.68 0.34 -6.62
CA ALA A 38 1.72 1.75 -6.96
C ALA A 38 1.60 1.99 -8.47
N VAL A 39 2.37 1.28 -9.31
CA VAL A 39 2.35 1.50 -10.76
C VAL A 39 1.01 1.12 -11.38
N PHE A 40 0.43 -0.03 -10.98
CA PHE A 40 -0.86 -0.48 -11.53
C PHE A 40 -2.03 0.37 -11.03
N GLY A 41 -1.96 0.82 -9.78
CA GLY A 41 -2.94 1.77 -9.25
C GLY A 41 -2.88 3.12 -9.95
N PHE A 42 -1.67 3.66 -10.16
CA PHE A 42 -1.47 4.91 -10.89
C PHE A 42 -1.95 4.80 -12.33
N ALA A 43 -1.50 3.78 -13.07
CA ALA A 43 -1.90 3.56 -14.46
C ALA A 43 -3.43 3.44 -14.60
N THR A 44 -4.07 2.71 -13.69
CA THR A 44 -5.54 2.59 -13.69
C THR A 44 -6.22 3.92 -13.42
N ALA A 45 -5.73 4.69 -12.44
CA ALA A 45 -6.28 6.02 -12.15
C ALA A 45 -6.06 7.01 -13.31
N ALA A 46 -4.90 6.95 -13.97
CA ALA A 46 -4.57 7.79 -15.12
C ALA A 46 -5.50 7.51 -16.32
N VAL A 47 -5.75 6.24 -16.63
CA VAL A 47 -6.61 5.83 -17.75
C VAL A 47 -8.09 6.06 -17.45
N THR A 48 -8.54 5.78 -16.22
CA THR A 48 -9.98 5.82 -15.87
C THR A 48 -10.44 7.15 -15.29
N GLY A 49 -9.52 8.00 -14.82
CA GLY A 49 -9.82 9.18 -14.02
C GLY A 49 -10.36 8.86 -12.62
N SER A 50 -10.39 7.59 -12.18
CA SER A 50 -10.99 7.18 -10.92
C SER A 50 -9.96 6.70 -9.91
N ALA A 51 -9.78 7.47 -8.83
CA ALA A 51 -8.86 7.12 -7.75
C ALA A 51 -9.29 5.86 -6.97
N SER A 52 -10.59 5.58 -6.88
CA SER A 52 -11.10 4.37 -6.21
C SER A 52 -10.79 3.10 -7.01
N LEU A 53 -10.93 3.16 -8.35
CA LEU A 53 -10.50 2.06 -9.23
C LEU A 53 -8.99 1.88 -9.18
N GLY A 54 -8.22 2.97 -9.14
CA GLY A 54 -6.78 2.93 -8.92
C GLY A 54 -6.40 2.24 -7.61
N LEU A 55 -7.08 2.55 -6.51
CA LEU A 55 -6.85 1.90 -5.22
C LEU A 55 -7.17 0.40 -5.26
N LEU A 56 -8.27 0.02 -5.90
CA LEU A 56 -8.63 -1.39 -6.07
C LEU A 56 -7.58 -2.13 -6.92
N ALA A 57 -7.14 -1.53 -8.02
CA ALA A 57 -6.10 -2.10 -8.87
C ALA A 57 -4.76 -2.25 -8.13
N ALA A 58 -4.37 -1.26 -7.33
CA ALA A 58 -3.18 -1.34 -6.48
C ALA A 58 -3.26 -2.49 -5.48
N ALA A 59 -4.40 -2.64 -4.80
CA ALA A 59 -4.62 -3.70 -3.82
C ALA A 59 -4.56 -5.09 -4.48
N VAL A 60 -5.22 -5.26 -5.64
CA VAL A 60 -5.20 -6.52 -6.38
C VAL A 60 -3.80 -6.84 -6.91
N ALA A 61 -3.09 -5.86 -7.48
CA ALA A 61 -1.73 -6.08 -7.98
C ALA A 61 -0.74 -6.45 -6.86
N GLY A 62 -0.80 -5.76 -5.72
CA GLY A 62 0.00 -6.11 -4.53
C GLY A 62 -0.35 -7.50 -3.98
N MET A 63 -1.64 -7.85 -3.94
CA MET A 63 -2.09 -9.19 -3.53
C MET A 63 -1.57 -10.28 -4.48
N LEU A 64 -1.60 -10.06 -5.79
CA LEU A 64 -1.07 -11.01 -6.77
C LEU A 64 0.45 -11.16 -6.65
N ALA A 65 1.19 -10.07 -6.42
CA ALA A 65 2.63 -10.12 -6.17
C ALA A 65 2.95 -10.89 -4.87
N SER A 66 2.18 -10.66 -3.81
CA SER A 66 2.27 -11.43 -2.57
C SER A 66 1.93 -12.91 -2.77
N LEU A 67 0.95 -13.23 -3.61
CA LEU A 67 0.60 -14.61 -3.95
C LEU A 67 1.74 -15.34 -4.66
N ILE A 68 2.47 -14.67 -5.57
CA ILE A 68 3.67 -15.22 -6.19
C ILE A 68 4.70 -15.59 -5.11
N PHE A 69 4.99 -14.66 -4.19
CA PHE A 69 5.90 -14.92 -3.07
C PHE A 69 5.44 -16.10 -2.22
N ALA A 70 4.15 -16.15 -1.87
CA ALA A 70 3.56 -17.21 -1.07
C ALA A 70 3.67 -18.58 -1.75
N VAL A 71 3.39 -18.69 -3.05
CA VAL A 71 3.52 -19.96 -3.78
C VAL A 71 4.97 -20.44 -3.78
N LEU A 72 5.93 -19.55 -4.06
CA LEU A 72 7.35 -19.91 -4.08
C LEU A 72 7.84 -20.38 -2.71
N THR A 73 7.50 -19.64 -1.66
CA THR A 73 8.04 -19.89 -0.31
C THR A 73 7.29 -20.98 0.47
N LEU A 74 5.97 -21.07 0.31
CA LEU A 74 5.14 -22.02 1.06
C LEU A 74 4.96 -23.34 0.31
N THR A 75 4.79 -23.31 -1.02
CA THR A 75 4.57 -24.53 -1.82
C THR A 75 5.87 -25.10 -2.35
N LEU A 76 6.76 -24.27 -2.90
CA LEU A 76 8.03 -24.73 -3.48
C LEU A 76 9.19 -24.72 -2.49
N LEU A 77 8.96 -24.31 -1.23
CA LEU A 77 9.95 -24.29 -0.15
C LEU A 77 11.22 -23.51 -0.51
N SER A 78 11.07 -22.45 -1.31
CA SER A 78 12.19 -21.59 -1.67
C SER A 78 12.69 -20.79 -0.47
N ASN A 79 13.95 -20.36 -0.52
CA ASN A 79 14.50 -19.49 0.51
C ASN A 79 13.76 -18.14 0.51
N GLN A 80 13.10 -17.81 1.62
CA GLN A 80 12.26 -16.61 1.76
C GLN A 80 13.05 -15.31 1.56
N VAL A 81 14.29 -15.24 2.06
CA VAL A 81 15.15 -14.06 1.94
C VAL A 81 15.51 -13.82 0.48
N ALA A 82 16.05 -14.84 -0.19
CA ALA A 82 16.42 -14.74 -1.61
C ALA A 82 15.21 -14.45 -2.50
N THR A 83 14.08 -15.11 -2.24
CA THR A 83 12.83 -14.91 -2.98
C THR A 83 12.28 -13.50 -2.79
N GLY A 84 12.32 -12.99 -1.56
CA GLY A 84 11.87 -11.63 -1.23
C GLY A 84 12.71 -10.58 -1.94
N LEU A 85 14.04 -10.67 -1.84
CA LEU A 85 14.95 -9.74 -2.52
C LEU A 85 14.79 -9.81 -4.05
N ALA A 86 14.63 -11.01 -4.62
CA ALA A 86 14.37 -11.17 -6.05
C ALA A 86 13.03 -10.52 -6.45
N LEU A 87 11.99 -10.65 -5.64
CA LEU A 87 10.71 -10.01 -5.88
C LEU A 87 10.80 -8.48 -5.77
N THR A 88 11.62 -7.95 -4.86
CA THR A 88 11.89 -6.51 -4.78
C THR A 88 12.55 -6.01 -6.06
N ILE A 89 13.60 -6.68 -6.55
CA ILE A 89 14.27 -6.33 -7.81
C ILE A 89 13.30 -6.43 -8.99
N PHE A 90 12.51 -7.51 -9.05
CA PHE A 90 11.48 -7.69 -10.07
C PHE A 90 10.43 -6.58 -10.03
N GLY A 91 9.92 -6.23 -8.84
CA GLY A 91 8.94 -5.18 -8.66
C GLY A 91 9.46 -3.81 -9.09
N THR A 92 10.71 -3.50 -8.76
CA THR A 92 11.39 -2.29 -9.24
C THR A 92 11.45 -2.27 -10.77
N GLY A 93 11.93 -3.34 -11.41
CA GLY A 93 12.02 -3.40 -12.87
C GLY A 93 10.65 -3.36 -13.57
N LEU A 94 9.67 -4.11 -13.07
CA LEU A 94 8.31 -4.14 -13.61
C LEU A 94 7.64 -2.77 -13.49
N SER A 95 7.76 -2.12 -12.32
CA SER A 95 7.21 -0.78 -12.10
C SER A 95 7.83 0.27 -13.01
N ALA A 96 9.14 0.20 -13.26
CA ALA A 96 9.80 1.11 -14.19
C ALA A 96 9.34 0.88 -15.64
N LEU A 97 9.18 -0.38 -16.06
CA LEU A 97 8.73 -0.73 -17.40
C LEU A 97 7.28 -0.29 -17.65
N VAL A 98 6.37 -0.66 -16.73
CA VAL A 98 4.93 -0.34 -16.87
C VAL A 98 4.69 1.16 -16.66
N GLY A 99 5.46 1.80 -15.78
CA GLY A 99 5.32 3.21 -15.44
C GLY A 99 5.92 4.17 -16.46
N PHE A 100 6.67 3.66 -17.45
CA PHE A 100 7.45 4.49 -18.37
C PHE A 100 6.61 5.54 -19.10
N ASP A 101 5.46 5.15 -19.64
CA ASP A 101 4.58 6.05 -20.39
C ASP A 101 3.85 7.06 -19.50
N TYR A 102 3.80 6.81 -18.19
CA TYR A 102 3.12 7.64 -17.20
C TYR A 102 4.05 8.65 -16.51
N VAL A 103 5.33 8.68 -16.89
CA VAL A 103 6.33 9.58 -16.28
C VAL A 103 5.95 11.03 -16.55
N GLY A 104 5.75 11.81 -15.49
CA GLY A 104 5.39 13.22 -15.56
C GLY A 104 3.89 13.48 -15.64
N GLU A 105 3.06 12.43 -15.73
CA GLU A 105 1.62 12.57 -15.59
C GLU A 105 1.20 12.84 -14.14
N THR A 106 0.06 13.49 -13.98
CA THR A 106 -0.55 13.74 -12.67
C THR A 106 -1.98 13.25 -12.66
N ILE A 107 -2.33 12.45 -11.67
CA ILE A 107 -3.71 12.04 -11.40
C ILE A 107 -4.36 12.97 -10.38
N GLU A 108 -5.68 13.06 -10.42
CA GLU A 108 -6.42 13.75 -9.37
C GLU A 108 -6.21 13.04 -8.04
N ARG A 109 -5.87 13.82 -7.01
CA ARG A 109 -5.53 13.28 -5.71
C ARG A 109 -6.81 12.83 -4.99
N ILE A 110 -6.71 11.74 -4.23
CA ILE A 110 -7.80 11.33 -3.33
C ILE A 110 -8.14 12.52 -2.42
N GLY A 111 -9.42 12.92 -2.41
CA GLY A 111 -9.90 14.02 -1.60
C GLY A 111 -9.86 13.69 -0.11
N THR A 112 -9.69 14.72 0.72
CA THR A 112 -9.74 14.59 2.18
C THR A 112 -11.17 14.38 2.67
N VAL A 113 -11.34 13.59 3.73
CA VAL A 113 -12.65 13.51 4.41
C VAL A 113 -12.82 14.81 5.18
N HIS A 114 -13.80 15.63 4.82
CA HIS A 114 -14.12 16.84 5.57
C HIS A 114 -15.46 16.67 6.27
N LEU A 115 -15.42 16.53 7.59
CA LEU A 115 -16.61 16.58 8.42
C LEU A 115 -16.82 18.03 8.89
N PRO A 116 -17.86 18.73 8.41
CA PRO A 116 -18.15 20.09 8.85
C PRO A 116 -18.37 20.09 10.38
N PHE A 117 -17.95 21.17 11.05
CA PHE A 117 -17.95 21.34 12.52
C PHE A 117 -16.86 20.59 13.29
N LEU A 118 -16.54 19.34 12.92
CA LEU A 118 -15.52 18.55 13.63
C LEU A 118 -14.11 18.86 13.15
N SER A 119 -13.95 19.17 11.86
CA SER A 119 -12.66 19.51 11.24
C SER A 119 -12.23 20.96 11.52
N ASP A 120 -13.18 21.81 11.89
CA ASP A 120 -12.98 23.26 12.07
C ASP A 120 -12.57 23.64 13.50
N ILE A 121 -12.57 22.68 14.44
CA ILE A 121 -12.09 22.89 15.81
C ILE A 121 -10.57 23.16 15.74
N PRO A 122 -10.08 24.32 16.23
CA PRO A 122 -8.66 24.64 16.20
C PRO A 122 -7.86 23.59 16.98
N VAL A 123 -6.71 23.21 16.42
CA VAL A 123 -5.81 22.16 16.94
C VAL A 123 -6.39 20.75 16.84
N ILE A 124 -7.45 20.39 17.58
CA ILE A 124 -7.91 18.99 17.69
C ILE A 124 -8.65 18.53 16.44
N GLY A 125 -9.55 19.37 15.91
CA GLY A 125 -10.37 19.04 14.74
C GLY A 125 -9.52 18.81 13.49
N ARG A 126 -8.56 19.70 13.27
CA ARG A 126 -7.63 19.62 12.14
C ARG A 126 -6.61 18.48 12.27
N LEU A 127 -6.24 18.11 13.49
CA LEU A 127 -5.30 17.01 13.75
C LEU A 127 -5.95 15.65 13.46
N VAL A 128 -7.25 15.50 13.76
CA VAL A 128 -7.94 14.21 13.70
C VAL A 128 -8.82 14.05 12.46
N PHE A 129 -9.52 15.08 12.00
CA PHE A 129 -10.59 14.98 10.98
C PHE A 129 -10.23 15.59 9.60
N GLY A 130 -8.95 15.93 9.36
CA GLY A 130 -8.50 16.59 8.13
C GLY A 130 -7.74 15.71 7.14
N HIS A 131 -7.80 14.38 7.28
CA HIS A 131 -6.92 13.47 6.53
C HIS A 131 -7.63 12.73 5.40
N ASP A 132 -6.82 12.13 4.53
CA ASP A 132 -7.29 11.29 3.43
C ASP A 132 -7.92 9.99 4.00
N PRO A 133 -8.97 9.41 3.36
CA PRO A 133 -9.64 8.18 3.82
C PRO A 133 -8.68 7.02 4.14
N LEU A 134 -7.58 6.93 3.39
CA LEU A 134 -6.54 5.91 3.55
C LEU A 134 -5.82 5.99 4.90
N VAL A 135 -5.70 7.18 5.49
CA VAL A 135 -5.10 7.35 6.83
C VAL A 135 -5.94 6.64 7.87
N TYR A 136 -7.25 6.89 7.84
CA TYR A 136 -8.20 6.27 8.77
C TYR A 136 -8.26 4.77 8.55
N LEU A 137 -8.27 4.32 7.30
CA LEU A 137 -8.24 2.90 6.97
C LEU A 137 -6.96 2.24 7.50
N GLY A 138 -5.80 2.87 7.35
CA GLY A 138 -4.53 2.35 7.86
C GLY A 138 -4.53 2.18 9.38
N ILE A 139 -5.05 3.18 10.11
CA ILE A 139 -5.21 3.10 11.58
C ILE A 139 -6.17 1.96 11.97
N LEU A 140 -7.32 1.85 11.28
CA LEU A 140 -8.30 0.80 11.54
C LEU A 140 -7.72 -0.60 11.29
N VAL A 141 -6.98 -0.78 10.19
CA VAL A 141 -6.33 -2.06 9.86
C VAL A 141 -5.25 -2.40 10.88
N LEU A 142 -4.43 -1.43 11.31
CA LEU A 142 -3.42 -1.62 12.35
C LEU A 142 -4.05 -2.05 13.68
N LEU A 143 -5.03 -1.29 14.19
CA LEU A 143 -5.68 -1.58 15.46
C LEU A 143 -6.47 -2.89 15.42
N GLY A 144 -7.19 -3.14 14.31
CA GLY A 144 -7.92 -4.37 14.10
C GLY A 144 -7.02 -5.59 14.06
N SER A 145 -5.89 -5.51 13.34
CA SER A 145 -4.89 -6.59 13.27
C SER A 145 -4.24 -6.81 14.63
N GLY A 146 -3.88 -5.73 15.34
CA GLY A 146 -3.30 -5.81 16.68
C GLY A 146 -4.24 -6.44 17.71
N TRP A 147 -5.54 -6.16 17.65
CA TRP A 147 -6.53 -6.80 18.50
C TRP A 147 -6.71 -8.28 18.17
N PHE A 148 -6.74 -8.64 16.88
CA PHE A 148 -6.95 -10.02 16.44
C PHE A 148 -5.74 -10.94 16.70
N LEU A 149 -4.52 -10.41 16.69
CA LEU A 149 -3.27 -11.17 16.84
C LEU A 149 -2.78 -11.32 18.30
N ASN A 150 -3.43 -10.67 19.27
CA ASN A 150 -3.14 -10.81 20.71
C ASN A 150 -4.11 -11.81 21.37
#